data_AF-A0A0F2NSH2-F1
#
_entry.id   AF-A0A0F2NSH2-F1
#
_cell.length_a   1.000
_cell.length_b   1.000
_cell.length_c   1.000
_cell.angle_alpha   90.00
_cell.angle_beta   90.00
_cell.angle_gamma   90.00
#
_symmetry.space_group_name_H-M   'P 1'
#
loop_
_entity.id
_entity.type
_entity.pdbx_description
1 polymer ?
#
loop_
_entity_poly.entity_id
_entity_poly.type
_entity_poly.pdbx_seq_one_letter_code
_entity_poly.pdbx_strand_id
1 'polypeptide(L)'
;MKHTSNTRIVFADSSGEAKEQYLALKIETKDPGAVLECFKVSELEDFDLSSGFNFVGEISVSPPVMEEIRQDPERAYVLYYLEDIEVGC
;
A
#
# COMPACT_ATOMS: atom_id res chain seq x y z
N MET A 1 -14.66 6.61 10.67
CA MET A 1 -13.97 7.30 9.55
C MET A 1 -12.76 6.46 9.21
N LYS A 2 -12.64 5.98 7.96
CA LYS A 2 -11.53 5.11 7.58
C LYS A 2 -10.27 5.92 7.39
N HIS A 3 -9.20 5.53 8.07
CA HIS A 3 -7.89 6.18 7.98
C HIS A 3 -6.87 5.18 7.45
N THR A 4 -6.10 5.58 6.44
CA THR A 4 -5.02 4.78 5.91
C THR A 4 -3.73 5.11 6.65
N SER A 5 -3.07 4.09 7.18
CA SER A 5 -1.87 4.22 7.99
C SER A 5 -0.75 3.31 7.49
N ASN A 6 0.48 3.68 7.79
CA ASN A 6 1.68 2.86 7.61
C ASN A 6 1.92 2.37 6.17
N THR A 7 1.54 3.16 5.17
CA THR A 7 1.77 2.84 3.74
C THR A 7 3.23 2.52 3.44
N ARG A 8 3.45 1.40 2.74
CA ARG A 8 4.76 0.97 2.22
C ARG A 8 4.64 0.34 0.84
N ILE A 9 5.75 0.41 0.12
CA ILE A 9 5.95 -0.27 -1.16
C ILE A 9 6.91 -1.40 -0.90
N VAL A 10 6.54 -2.60 -1.35
CA VAL A 10 7.31 -3.82 -1.21
C VAL A 10 7.48 -4.42 -2.60
N PHE A 11 8.72 -4.73 -2.95
CA PHE A 11 9.02 -5.45 -4.18
C PHE A 11 9.07 -6.94 -3.88
N ALA A 12 8.16 -7.72 -4.46
CA ALA A 12 8.05 -9.15 -4.23
C ALA A 12 7.56 -9.88 -5.48
N ASP A 13 7.77 -11.20 -5.53
CA ASP A 13 7.31 -12.02 -6.65
C ASP A 13 5.84 -12.47 -6.49
N SER A 14 5.27 -12.32 -5.29
CA SER A 14 3.89 -12.65 -5.00
C SER A 14 3.29 -11.76 -3.90
N SER A 15 1.96 -11.66 -3.89
CA SER A 15 1.22 -10.92 -2.85
C SER A 15 1.38 -11.51 -1.45
N GLY A 16 1.59 -12.83 -1.35
CA GLY A 16 1.88 -13.51 -0.08
C GLY A 16 3.22 -13.03 0.49
N GLU A 17 4.26 -13.06 -0.33
CA GLU A 17 5.59 -12.61 0.06
C GLU A 17 5.62 -11.11 0.40
N ALA A 18 4.93 -10.27 -0.38
CA ALA A 18 4.82 -8.85 -0.09
C ALA A 18 4.19 -8.59 1.31
N LYS A 19 3.13 -9.33 1.64
CA LYS A 19 2.50 -9.27 2.97
C LYS A 19 3.43 -9.77 4.06
N GLU A 20 4.14 -10.87 3.84
CA GLU A 20 5.09 -11.40 4.83
C GLU A 20 6.23 -10.41 5.11
N GLN A 21 6.82 -9.81 4.08
CA GLN A 21 7.85 -8.77 4.22
C GLN A 21 7.31 -7.57 5.00
N TYR A 22 6.09 -7.13 4.70
CA TYR A 22 5.45 -6.03 5.40
C TYR A 22 5.15 -6.37 6.88
N LEU A 23 4.61 -7.57 7.14
CA LEU A 23 4.34 -8.06 8.51
C LEU A 23 5.62 -8.27 9.31
N ALA A 24 6.73 -8.60 8.66
CA ALA A 24 8.04 -8.72 9.29
C ALA A 24 8.57 -7.39 9.84
N LEU A 25 8.05 -6.24 9.37
CA LEU A 25 8.35 -4.93 9.93
C LEU A 25 7.76 -4.72 11.33
N LYS A 26 6.85 -5.61 11.78
CA LYS A 26 6.18 -5.57 13.09
C LYS A 26 5.59 -4.19 13.40
N ILE A 27 4.94 -3.61 12.40
CA ILE A 27 4.28 -2.31 12.52
C ILE A 27 3.06 -2.48 13.44
N GLU A 28 3.03 -1.72 14.52
CA GLU A 28 1.89 -1.68 15.44
C GLU A 28 0.80 -0.75 14.89
N THR A 29 -0.41 -1.25 14.73
CA THR A 29 -1.61 -0.45 14.45
C THR A 29 -2.28 -0.06 15.75
N LYS A 30 -2.94 1.10 15.78
CA LYS A 30 -3.69 1.53 16.95
C LYS A 30 -5.05 0.86 16.99
N ASP A 31 -5.60 0.57 15.81
CA ASP A 31 -6.85 -0.14 15.66
C ASP A 31 -6.63 -1.67 15.64
N PRO A 32 -7.25 -2.44 16.55
CA PRO A 32 -7.17 -3.90 16.54
C PRO A 32 -7.99 -4.54 15.41
N GLY A 33 -8.86 -3.77 14.75
CA GLY A 33 -9.60 -4.15 13.55
C GLY A 33 -8.92 -3.74 12.24
N ALA A 34 -7.68 -3.23 12.29
CA ALA A 34 -6.98 -2.71 11.13
C ALA A 34 -6.83 -3.79 10.04
N VAL A 35 -7.32 -3.50 8.85
CA VAL A 35 -7.25 -4.41 7.71
C VAL A 35 -6.01 -4.10 6.88
N LEU A 36 -5.14 -5.10 6.67
CA LEU A 36 -4.00 -4.96 5.77
C LEU A 36 -4.46 -5.11 4.32
N GLU A 37 -4.42 -4.01 3.59
CA GLU A 37 -4.66 -3.98 2.15
C GLU A 37 -3.35 -4.20 1.39
N CYS A 38 -3.42 -4.86 0.23
CA CYS A 38 -2.26 -5.15 -0.60
C CYS A 38 -2.66 -5.10 -2.07
N PHE A 39 -2.13 -4.13 -2.80
CA PHE A 39 -2.43 -3.91 -4.20
C PHE A 39 -1.18 -4.04 -5.05
N LYS A 40 -1.26 -4.80 -6.14
CA LYS A 40 -0.20 -4.87 -7.13
C LYS A 40 -0.40 -3.75 -8.14
N VAL A 41 0.57 -2.84 -8.28
CA VAL A 41 0.39 -1.69 -9.16
C VAL A 41 0.19 -2.08 -10.62
N SER A 42 0.80 -3.17 -11.09
CA SER A 42 0.60 -3.67 -12.45
C SER A 42 -0.81 -4.23 -12.71
N GLU A 43 -1.58 -4.53 -11.67
CA GLU A 43 -2.96 -5.05 -11.77
C GLU A 43 -4.02 -3.95 -11.65
N LEU A 44 -3.60 -2.72 -11.34
CA LEU A 44 -4.49 -1.58 -11.21
C LEU A 44 -4.70 -0.93 -12.59
N GLU A 45 -5.93 -1.03 -13.11
CA GLU A 45 -6.29 -0.47 -14.42
C GLU A 45 -6.10 1.07 -14.48
N ASP A 46 -6.32 1.76 -13.36
CA ASP A 46 -6.18 3.21 -13.24
C ASP A 46 -4.76 3.68 -12.89
N PHE A 47 -3.77 2.77 -12.81
CA PHE A 47 -2.41 3.13 -12.43
C PHE A 47 -1.55 3.48 -13.64
N ASP A 48 -1.23 4.77 -13.77
CA ASP A 48 -0.42 5.27 -14.88
C ASP A 48 1.05 5.45 -14.45
N LEU A 49 1.93 4.57 -14.92
CA LEU A 49 3.36 4.65 -14.66
C LEU A 49 4.00 5.96 -15.14
N SER A 50 3.44 6.61 -16.15
CA SER A 50 3.94 7.89 -16.67
C SER A 50 3.49 9.09 -15.83
N SER A 51 2.41 8.95 -15.05
CA SER A 51 1.91 10.00 -14.17
C SER A 51 2.89 10.29 -13.03
N GLY A 52 2.97 11.55 -12.61
CA GLY A 52 3.80 11.98 -11.48
C GLY A 52 3.29 11.50 -10.12
N PHE A 53 2.03 11.11 -10.02
CA PHE A 53 1.41 10.53 -8.83
C PHE A 53 0.25 9.61 -9.24
N ASN A 54 -0.08 8.63 -8.41
CA ASN A 54 -1.24 7.76 -8.63
C ASN A 54 -2.01 7.52 -7.35
N PHE A 55 -3.24 7.04 -7.49
CA PHE A 55 -4.02 6.52 -6.37
C PHE A 55 -3.98 5.00 -6.38
N VAL A 56 -3.74 4.41 -5.21
CA VAL A 56 -3.73 2.97 -5.02
C VAL A 56 -4.69 2.66 -3.89
N GLY A 57 -5.85 2.09 -4.22
CA GLY A 57 -6.94 1.94 -3.27
C GLY A 57 -7.36 3.30 -2.70
N GLU A 58 -7.16 3.50 -1.39
CA GLU A 58 -7.53 4.74 -0.68
C GLU A 58 -6.34 5.66 -0.36
N ILE A 59 -5.17 5.44 -0.96
CA ILE A 59 -3.96 6.26 -0.74
C ILE A 59 -3.45 6.92 -2.01
N SER A 60 -2.73 8.04 -1.83
CA SER A 60 -2.00 8.72 -2.90
C SER A 60 -0.51 8.40 -2.83
N VAL A 61 0.04 8.00 -3.97
CA VAL A 61 1.44 7.65 -4.14
C VAL A 61 2.17 8.85 -4.73
N SER A 62 3.13 9.39 -3.96
CA SER A 62 3.88 10.60 -4.32
C SER A 62 4.95 10.33 -5.40
N PRO A 63 5.44 11.37 -6.11
CA PRO A 63 6.49 11.23 -7.12
C PRO A 63 7.73 10.40 -6.73
N PRO A 64 8.36 10.56 -5.55
CA PRO A 64 9.54 9.76 -5.21
C PRO A 64 9.23 8.26 -5.11
N VAL A 65 8.03 7.91 -4.64
CA VAL A 65 7.58 6.52 -4.61
C VAL A 65 7.27 6.01 -6.02
N MET A 66 6.64 6.85 -6.85
CA MET A 66 6.43 6.51 -8.26
C MET A 66 7.75 6.21 -8.97
N GLU A 67 8.82 6.95 -8.68
CA GLU A 67 10.14 6.67 -9.23
C GLU A 67 10.69 5.30 -8.79
N GLU A 68 10.50 4.90 -7.54
CA GLU A 68 10.85 3.56 -7.08
C GLU A 68 10.03 2.48 -7.80
N ILE A 69 8.70 2.66 -7.87
CA ILE A 69 7.79 1.72 -8.54
C ILE A 69 8.15 1.55 -10.01
N ARG A 70 8.54 2.62 -10.70
CA ARG A 70 8.94 2.58 -12.12
C ARG A 70 10.18 1.73 -12.37
N GLN A 71 11.02 1.47 -11.36
CA GLN A 71 12.17 0.60 -11.52
C GLN A 71 11.77 -0.86 -11.70
N ASP A 72 10.70 -1.30 -11.01
CA ASP A 72 10.20 -2.68 -11.08
C ASP A 72 8.67 -2.73 -10.83
N PRO A 73 7.85 -2.26 -11.80
CA PRO A 73 6.41 -2.13 -11.60
C PRO A 73 5.69 -3.48 -11.56
N GLU A 74 6.28 -4.53 -12.15
CA GLU A 74 5.70 -5.89 -12.12
C GLU A 74 5.83 -6.56 -10.77
N ARG A 75 6.79 -6.14 -9.94
CA ARG A 75 7.03 -6.69 -8.60
C ARG A 75 6.64 -5.70 -7.50
N ALA A 76 6.20 -4.49 -7.85
CA ALA A 76 5.79 -3.49 -6.89
C ALA A 76 4.39 -3.79 -6.31
N TYR A 77 4.36 -3.97 -5.00
CA TYR A 77 3.14 -4.09 -4.20
C TYR A 77 3.05 -2.93 -3.22
N VAL A 78 1.87 -2.35 -3.12
CA VAL A 78 1.58 -1.26 -2.20
C VAL A 78 0.70 -1.82 -1.10
N LEU A 79 1.20 -1.72 0.13
CA LEU A 79 0.53 -2.23 1.33
C LEU A 79 0.30 -1.11 2.33
N TYR A 80 -0.88 -1.08 2.92
CA TYR A 80 -1.23 -0.14 3.97
C TYR A 80 -2.27 -0.75 4.91
N TYR A 81 -2.33 -0.24 6.14
CA TYR A 81 -3.41 -0.58 7.06
C TYR A 81 -4.57 0.38 6.88
N LEU A 82 -5.76 -0.18 6.78
CA LEU A 82 -7.02 0.55 6.83
C LEU A 82 -7.56 0.42 8.26
N GLU A 83 -7.43 1.48 9.04
CA GLU A 83 -7.94 1.57 10.40
C GLU A 83 -9.35 2.16 10.36
N ASP A 84 -10.35 1.48 10.92
CA ASP A 84 -11.66 2.07 11.14
C ASP A 84 -11.65 2.73 12.51
N ILE A 85 -11.37 4.04 12.52
CA ILE A 85 -11.51 4.80 13.75
C ILE A 85 -13.02 4.96 13.95
N GLU A 86 -13.61 4.03 14.71
CA GLU A 86 -14.88 4.26 15.37
C GLU A 86 -14.68 5.52 16.21
N VAL A 87 -15.17 6.64 15.71
CA VAL A 87 -15.28 7.86 16.50
C VAL A 87 -16.37 7.55 17.51
N GLY A 88 -15.97 6.98 18.64
CA GLY A 88 -16.84 6.77 19.79
C GLY A 88 -17.34 8.14 20.24
N CYS A 89 -18.54 8.49 19.79
CA CYS A 89 -19.32 9.62 20.28
C CYS A 89 -19.96 9.28 21.62
#